data_AF-A0A6C0JUW4-F1
#
_entry.id   AF-A0A6C0JUW4-F1
#
_cell.length_a   1.000
_cell.length_b   1.000
_cell.length_c   1.000
_cell.angle_alpha   90.00
_cell.angle_beta   90.00
_cell.angle_gamma   90.00
#
_symmetry.space_group_name_H-M   'P 1'
#
loop_
_entity.id
_entity.type
_entity.pdbx_description
1 polymer ?
#
loop_
_entity_poly.entity_id
_entity_poly.type
_entity_poly.pdbx_seq_one_letter_code
_entity_poly.pdbx_strand_id
1 'polypeptide(L)'
;MAIGRIIGVVIVLLVLLYLIINYFSKSSTGLTTLQNGNERQTIDASTLPNNNNTSNYTYSTWFYVQDWNYRFGEPKVLLQRLDEEAHPSPKIVLGAIENNIEISIACYQDTSSQSSSQTTLPKAIIHKCAISNFPLQAWVNLIISLYGRTLDVYVDGKLVRTCVLPGVAMVGTKTNILVTPNGGFNGWTSNFEYWDDATNPQQAYNIYKSGYGGSAVGSIFNKYRLKVSFMEDNQEQSSFEI
;
A
#
# COMPACT_ATOMS: atom_id res chain seq x y z
N MET A 1 -41.19 19.94 -22.50
CA MET A 1 -41.39 19.46 -21.10
C MET A 1 -40.54 18.22 -20.74
N ALA A 2 -40.22 17.33 -21.70
CA ALA A 2 -39.40 16.13 -21.45
C ALA A 2 -37.90 16.41 -21.16
N ILE A 3 -37.30 17.39 -21.86
CA ILE A 3 -35.86 17.72 -21.73
C ILE A 3 -35.49 18.19 -20.32
N GLY A 4 -36.33 19.03 -19.69
CA GLY A 4 -36.08 19.51 -18.32
C GLY A 4 -36.15 18.40 -17.26
N ARG A 5 -36.99 17.37 -17.47
CA ARG A 5 -37.04 16.18 -16.60
C ARG A 5 -35.80 15.30 -16.78
N ILE A 6 -35.31 15.13 -18.02
CA ILE A 6 -34.09 14.38 -18.31
C ILE A 6 -32.87 15.06 -17.67
N ILE A 7 -32.75 16.38 -17.81
CA ILE A 7 -31.64 17.15 -17.20
C ILE A 7 -31.69 17.04 -15.67
N GLY A 8 -32.87 17.15 -15.06
CA GLY A 8 -33.04 16.98 -13.62
C GLY A 8 -32.61 15.60 -13.12
N VAL A 9 -32.99 14.53 -13.84
CA VAL A 9 -32.58 13.15 -13.51
C VAL A 9 -31.06 12.96 -13.66
N VAL A 10 -30.45 13.51 -14.70
CA VAL A 10 -28.99 13.44 -14.91
C VAL A 10 -28.23 14.16 -13.80
N ILE A 11 -28.69 15.33 -13.38
CA ILE A 11 -28.06 16.08 -12.27
C ILE A 11 -28.17 15.29 -10.95
N VAL A 12 -29.35 14.73 -10.66
CA VAL A 12 -29.54 13.89 -9.46
C VAL A 12 -28.64 12.64 -9.49
N LEU A 13 -28.51 12.00 -10.65
CA LEU A 13 -27.59 10.88 -10.86
C LEU A 13 -26.13 11.28 -10.63
N LEU A 14 -25.68 12.42 -11.16
CA LEU A 14 -24.33 12.93 -10.97
C LEU A 14 -24.04 13.30 -9.51
N VAL A 15 -25.02 13.86 -8.79
CA VAL A 15 -24.89 14.16 -7.35
C VAL A 15 -24.85 12.87 -6.52
N LEU A 16 -25.68 11.87 -6.83
CA LEU A 16 -25.61 10.55 -6.18
C LEU A 16 -24.27 9.87 -6.45
N LEU A 17 -23.78 9.91 -7.69
CA LEU A 17 -22.47 9.38 -8.06
C LEU A 17 -21.36 10.10 -7.27
N TYR A 18 -21.43 11.43 -7.17
CA TYR A 18 -20.49 12.24 -6.39
C TYR A 18 -20.48 11.84 -4.90
N LEU A 19 -21.66 11.66 -4.28
CA LEU A 19 -21.77 11.25 -2.88
C LEU A 19 -21.23 9.84 -2.64
N ILE A 20 -21.50 8.91 -3.55
CA ILE A 20 -20.97 7.53 -3.48
C ILE A 20 -19.45 7.54 -3.62
N ILE A 21 -18.91 8.25 -4.61
CA ILE A 21 -17.45 8.38 -4.80
C ILE A 21 -16.82 9.02 -3.56
N ASN A 22 -17.38 10.12 -3.04
CA ASN A 22 -16.87 10.77 -1.83
C ASN A 22 -16.96 9.88 -0.58
N TYR A 23 -17.97 9.01 -0.49
CA TYR A 23 -18.09 8.06 0.62
C TYR A 23 -17.03 6.95 0.55
N PHE A 24 -16.79 6.38 -0.64
CA PHE A 24 -15.78 5.34 -0.83
C PHE A 24 -14.34 5.87 -0.82
N SER A 25 -14.09 7.08 -1.31
CA SER A 25 -12.77 7.70 -1.34
C SER A 25 -12.25 8.16 0.03
N LYS A 26 -13.09 8.17 1.07
CA LYS A 26 -12.66 8.54 2.44
C LYS A 26 -11.85 7.47 3.16
N SER A 27 -11.86 6.23 2.66
CA SER A 27 -11.18 5.11 3.34
C SER A 27 -9.73 4.91 2.92
N SER A 28 -9.30 5.47 1.79
CA SER A 28 -7.95 5.25 1.24
C SER A 28 -7.43 6.51 0.57
N THR A 29 -6.23 6.94 0.94
CA THR A 29 -5.53 7.99 0.20
C THR A 29 -4.52 7.33 -0.74
N GLY A 30 -4.74 7.46 -2.05
CA GLY A 30 -3.70 7.22 -3.04
C GLY A 30 -2.71 8.38 -2.99
N LEU A 31 -1.49 8.11 -2.54
CA LEU A 31 -0.52 9.13 -2.13
C LEU A 31 0.56 9.36 -3.20
N THR A 32 0.74 8.42 -4.14
CA THR A 32 1.75 8.54 -5.20
C THR A 32 1.27 8.07 -6.57
N THR A 33 1.82 8.68 -7.62
CA THR A 33 1.66 8.26 -9.02
C THR A 33 2.84 7.37 -9.45
N LEU A 34 2.93 7.00 -10.74
CA LEU A 34 4.08 6.27 -11.30
C LEU A 34 5.37 7.10 -11.21
N GLN A 35 6.39 6.57 -10.55
CA GLN A 35 7.58 7.31 -10.14
C GLN A 35 8.82 6.41 -10.27
N ASN A 36 10.00 7.03 -10.44
CA ASN A 36 11.24 6.27 -10.59
C ASN A 36 11.67 5.68 -9.24
N GLY A 37 12.05 4.40 -9.24
CA GLY A 37 12.48 3.68 -8.04
C GLY A 37 13.82 4.17 -7.46
N ASN A 38 14.56 5.01 -8.19
CA ASN A 38 15.81 5.61 -7.72
C ASN A 38 15.63 7.05 -7.19
N GLU A 39 14.43 7.62 -7.34
CA GLU A 39 14.10 8.96 -6.85
C GLU A 39 13.37 8.87 -5.52
N ARG A 40 13.82 9.66 -4.54
CA ARG A 40 13.18 9.71 -3.22
C ARG A 40 11.85 10.44 -3.32
N GLN A 41 10.84 9.87 -2.66
CA GLN A 41 9.57 10.56 -2.42
C GLN A 41 9.34 10.73 -0.92
N THR A 42 8.70 11.85 -0.56
CA THR A 42 8.32 12.14 0.82
C THR A 42 6.82 12.33 0.86
N ILE A 43 6.17 11.55 1.71
CA ILE A 43 4.74 11.65 1.97
C ILE A 43 4.58 12.19 3.37
N ASP A 44 3.97 13.36 3.45
CA ASP A 44 3.84 14.07 4.72
C ASP A 44 2.87 13.35 5.65
N ALA A 45 3.26 13.25 6.93
CA ALA A 45 2.45 12.59 7.96
C ALA A 45 1.04 13.20 8.11
N SER A 46 0.88 14.48 7.76
CA SER A 46 -0.39 15.21 7.77
C SER A 46 -1.36 14.79 6.68
N THR A 47 -0.88 14.15 5.60
CA THR A 47 -1.72 13.66 4.50
C THR A 47 -2.34 12.29 4.79
N LEU A 48 -1.89 11.64 5.87
CA LEU A 48 -2.34 10.30 6.24
C LEU A 48 -3.67 10.38 7.01
N PRO A 49 -4.70 9.60 6.61
CA PRO A 49 -5.95 9.51 7.34
C PRO A 49 -5.72 8.98 8.76
N ASN A 50 -6.40 9.57 9.75
CA ASN A 50 -6.51 9.10 11.15
C ASN A 50 -5.21 8.53 11.74
N ASN A 51 -4.13 9.29 11.62
CA ASN A 51 -2.79 8.95 12.10
C ASN A 51 -2.67 9.09 13.63
N ASN A 52 -3.60 8.46 14.37
CA ASN A 52 -3.94 8.75 15.77
C ASN A 52 -3.41 7.66 16.74
N ASN A 53 -2.16 7.23 16.58
CA ASN A 53 -1.50 6.19 17.40
C ASN A 53 -2.23 4.82 17.40
N THR A 54 -2.93 4.48 16.32
CA THR A 54 -3.46 3.12 16.16
C THR A 54 -2.31 2.17 15.84
N SER A 55 -2.22 1.04 16.54
CA SER A 55 -1.27 -0.04 16.21
C SER A 55 -1.67 -0.82 14.97
N ASN A 56 -2.74 -0.40 14.30
CA ASN A 56 -3.30 -1.07 13.14
C ASN A 56 -3.15 -0.13 11.95
N TYR A 57 -2.65 -0.67 10.85
CA TYR A 57 -2.53 0.06 9.60
C TYR A 57 -2.29 -0.91 8.45
N THR A 58 -2.56 -0.44 7.24
CA THR A 58 -2.19 -1.13 6.02
C THR A 58 -1.40 -0.21 5.11
N TYR A 59 -0.30 -0.72 4.55
CA TYR A 59 0.42 -0.10 3.45
C TYR A 59 0.32 -0.97 2.21
N SER A 60 0.02 -0.37 1.06
CA SER A 60 0.09 -1.01 -0.26
C SER A 60 1.02 -0.22 -1.16
N THR A 61 1.86 -0.91 -1.92
CA THR A 61 2.69 -0.28 -2.95
C THR A 61 2.86 -1.22 -4.13
N TRP A 62 2.85 -0.64 -5.32
CA TRP A 62 3.28 -1.33 -6.53
C TRP A 62 4.72 -0.97 -6.82
N PHE A 63 5.52 -1.97 -7.18
CA PHE A 63 6.88 -1.74 -7.64
C PHE A 63 7.25 -2.69 -8.77
N TYR A 64 8.14 -2.24 -9.64
CA TYR A 64 8.68 -3.00 -10.76
C TYR A 64 10.19 -2.85 -10.71
N VAL A 65 10.92 -3.94 -10.48
CA VAL A 65 12.38 -3.94 -10.53
C VAL A 65 12.84 -4.30 -11.94
N GLN A 66 13.53 -3.37 -12.61
CA GLN A 66 14.07 -3.57 -13.95
C GLN A 66 15.43 -4.25 -13.92
N ASP A 67 16.36 -3.74 -13.10
CA ASP A 67 17.72 -4.27 -12.95
C ASP A 67 18.08 -4.43 -11.48
N TRP A 68 18.30 -5.68 -11.07
CA TRP A 68 18.68 -6.00 -9.70
C TRP A 68 20.15 -5.71 -9.39
N ASN A 69 21.01 -5.66 -10.41
CA ASN A 69 22.45 -5.41 -10.25
C ASN A 69 22.76 -3.95 -9.90
N TYR A 70 21.80 -3.04 -10.11
CA TYR A 70 21.91 -1.68 -9.60
C TYR A 70 22.19 -1.71 -8.11
N ARG A 71 23.31 -1.14 -7.65
CA ARG A 71 23.74 -1.19 -6.23
C ARG A 71 23.77 -2.62 -5.68
N PHE A 72 24.38 -3.52 -6.44
CA PHE A 72 24.62 -4.89 -6.01
C PHE A 72 25.38 -4.94 -4.67
N GLY A 73 24.97 -5.83 -3.76
CA GLY A 73 25.56 -5.95 -2.43
C GLY A 73 25.05 -4.93 -1.41
N GLU A 74 24.21 -3.98 -1.83
CA GLU A 74 23.60 -3.00 -0.93
C GLU A 74 22.08 -3.22 -0.78
N PRO A 75 21.55 -3.16 0.45
CA PRO A 75 20.11 -3.18 0.68
C PRO A 75 19.45 -1.93 0.09
N LYS A 76 18.31 -2.13 -0.58
CA LYS A 76 17.59 -1.04 -1.28
C LYS A 76 16.31 -0.77 -0.54
N VAL A 77 16.18 0.41 0.07
CA VAL A 77 14.97 0.75 0.82
C VAL A 77 13.85 1.03 -0.18
N LEU A 78 12.77 0.23 -0.13
CA LEU A 78 11.57 0.48 -0.91
C LEU A 78 10.71 1.53 -0.21
N LEU A 79 10.54 1.37 1.10
CA LEU A 79 9.75 2.26 1.93
C LEU A 79 10.29 2.28 3.34
N GLN A 80 10.31 3.45 3.97
CA GLN A 80 10.54 3.53 5.41
C GLN A 80 9.71 4.65 6.03
N ARG A 81 9.18 4.36 7.20
CA ARG A 81 8.74 5.34 8.17
C ARG A 81 9.44 5.00 9.49
N LEU A 82 9.96 6.00 10.17
CA LEU A 82 10.69 5.84 11.42
C LEU A 82 9.95 6.59 12.52
N ASP A 83 10.00 6.17 13.79
CA ASP A 83 9.50 6.99 14.90
C ASP A 83 10.45 8.17 15.23
N GLU A 84 10.13 8.92 16.28
CA GLU A 84 10.91 10.10 16.70
C GLU A 84 12.33 9.70 17.17
N GLU A 85 12.49 8.45 17.61
CA GLU A 85 13.73 7.82 18.05
C GLU A 85 14.45 7.02 16.94
N ALA A 86 14.00 7.16 15.69
CA ALA A 86 14.53 6.49 14.49
C ALA A 86 14.37 4.96 14.44
N HIS A 87 13.45 4.37 15.21
CA HIS A 87 13.08 2.98 15.10
C HIS A 87 12.13 2.73 13.91
N PRO A 88 12.17 1.54 13.28
CA PRO A 88 11.36 1.24 12.09
C PRO A 88 9.86 1.10 12.39
N SER A 89 9.03 1.82 11.63
CA SER A 89 7.57 1.89 11.82
C SER A 89 6.76 2.16 10.54
N PRO A 90 6.67 1.24 9.57
CA PRO A 90 7.55 0.10 9.28
C PRO A 90 8.70 0.49 8.33
N LYS A 91 9.68 -0.40 8.19
CA LYS A 91 10.77 -0.27 7.19
C LYS A 91 10.80 -1.49 6.28
N ILE A 92 10.65 -1.28 4.98
CA ILE A 92 10.63 -2.30 3.93
C ILE A 92 11.88 -2.14 3.05
N VAL A 93 12.66 -3.19 2.94
CA VAL A 93 13.95 -3.22 2.27
C VAL A 93 13.99 -4.39 1.30
N LEU A 94 14.40 -4.13 0.07
CA LEU A 94 14.76 -5.15 -0.90
C LEU A 94 16.18 -5.63 -0.60
N GLY A 95 16.40 -6.94 -0.68
CA GLY A 95 17.65 -7.60 -0.32
C GLY A 95 18.88 -7.06 -1.04
N ALA A 96 20.04 -7.26 -0.42
CA ALA A 96 21.31 -6.81 -0.96
C ALA A 96 21.79 -7.64 -2.15
N ILE A 97 21.56 -8.95 -2.10
CA ILE A 97 22.05 -9.94 -3.07
C ILE A 97 20.88 -10.74 -3.64
N GLU A 98 20.02 -11.29 -2.78
CA GLU A 98 18.85 -12.07 -3.19
C GLU A 98 17.61 -11.19 -3.31
N ASN A 99 16.72 -11.51 -4.25
CA ASN A 99 15.41 -10.90 -4.49
C ASN A 99 14.41 -11.23 -3.36
N ASN A 100 14.77 -10.84 -2.15
CA ASN A 100 13.99 -10.99 -0.94
C ASN A 100 13.51 -9.61 -0.49
N ILE A 101 12.41 -9.59 0.26
CA ILE A 101 11.88 -8.40 0.93
C ILE A 101 12.07 -8.62 2.43
N GLU A 102 12.70 -7.67 3.11
CA GLU A 102 12.82 -7.64 4.57
C GLU A 102 11.96 -6.50 5.10
N ILE A 103 11.02 -6.82 5.97
CA ILE A 103 10.16 -5.88 6.68
C ILE A 103 10.60 -5.85 8.13
N SER A 104 11.00 -4.68 8.62
CA SER A 104 11.38 -4.44 10.01
C SER A 104 10.31 -3.60 10.71
N ILE A 105 9.93 -4.00 11.91
CA ILE A 105 8.97 -3.30 12.76
C ILE A 105 9.52 -3.26 14.19
N ALA A 106 9.53 -2.08 14.79
CA ALA A 106 9.85 -1.89 16.19
C ALA A 106 8.64 -2.21 17.08
N CYS A 107 8.87 -2.91 18.18
CA CYS A 107 7.83 -3.34 19.12
C CYS A 107 8.21 -2.93 20.54
N TYR A 108 7.21 -2.64 21.37
CA TYR A 108 7.40 -2.48 22.81
C TYR A 108 7.83 -3.80 23.45
N GLN A 109 8.89 -3.77 24.26
CA GLN A 109 9.30 -4.93 25.05
C GLN A 109 8.24 -5.26 26.10
N ASP A 110 7.87 -6.54 26.19
CA ASP A 110 7.01 -7.04 27.27
C ASP A 110 7.80 -7.03 28.59
N THR A 111 7.33 -6.27 29.57
CA THR A 111 7.97 -6.08 30.88
C THR A 111 7.87 -7.30 31.79
N SER A 112 7.21 -8.40 31.36
CA SER A 112 7.11 -9.64 32.12
C SER A 112 8.43 -10.42 32.28
N SER A 113 9.50 -10.03 31.57
CA SER A 113 10.73 -10.81 31.48
C SER A 113 12.03 -10.09 31.89
N GLN A 114 12.00 -8.99 32.68
CA GLN A 114 13.25 -8.50 33.30
C GLN A 114 13.06 -7.94 34.71
N SER A 115 13.86 -8.49 35.62
CA SER A 115 14.19 -8.01 36.96
C SER A 115 14.64 -6.56 36.94
N SER A 116 14.07 -5.79 37.87
CA SER A 116 14.45 -4.44 38.29
C SER A 116 15.92 -4.07 38.05
N SER A 117 16.17 -3.11 37.16
CA SER A 117 17.12 -2.01 37.35
C SER A 117 17.18 -1.08 36.13
N GLN A 118 17.11 0.23 36.42
CA GLN A 118 17.45 1.39 35.60
C GLN A 118 16.37 1.97 34.65
N THR A 119 15.91 3.14 35.08
CA THR A 119 15.32 4.26 34.34
C THR A 119 16.11 4.58 33.07
N THR A 120 15.56 4.30 31.88
CA THR A 120 15.87 4.99 30.60
C THR A 120 15.04 4.38 29.45
N LEU A 121 13.97 5.07 29.03
CA LEU A 121 13.18 4.86 27.79
C LEU A 121 12.60 3.42 27.54
N PRO A 122 11.45 3.27 26.86
CA PRO A 122 10.96 1.95 26.47
C PRO A 122 11.94 1.33 25.47
N LYS A 123 12.61 0.24 25.86
CA LYS A 123 13.52 -0.50 24.97
C LYS A 123 12.74 -1.11 23.80
N ALA A 124 13.06 -0.69 22.58
CA ALA A 124 12.46 -1.20 21.36
C ALA A 124 13.05 -2.56 20.97
N ILE A 125 12.20 -3.53 20.64
CA ILE A 125 12.59 -4.80 20.01
C ILE A 125 12.30 -4.70 18.52
N ILE A 126 13.32 -4.79 17.67
CA ILE A 126 13.14 -4.80 16.22
C ILE A 126 12.87 -6.24 15.78
N HIS A 127 11.67 -6.50 15.29
CA HIS A 127 11.30 -7.77 14.67
C HIS A 127 11.41 -7.68 13.15
N LYS A 128 11.92 -8.74 12.54
CA LYS A 128 12.12 -8.83 11.09
C LYS A 128 11.26 -9.94 10.49
N CYS A 129 10.50 -9.60 9.47
CA CYS A 129 9.70 -10.51 8.67
C CYS A 129 10.25 -10.51 7.23
N ALA A 130 10.74 -11.67 6.77
CA ALA A 130 11.34 -11.80 5.44
C ALA A 130 10.42 -12.55 4.48
N ILE A 131 10.41 -12.15 3.21
CA ILE A 131 9.70 -12.81 2.13
C ILE A 131 10.74 -13.10 1.06
N SER A 132 10.85 -14.36 0.66
CA SER A 132 11.87 -14.78 -0.28
C SER A 132 11.35 -14.80 -1.71
N ASN A 133 12.24 -14.48 -2.65
CA ASN A 133 12.07 -14.72 -4.08
C ASN A 133 10.81 -14.06 -4.68
N PHE A 134 10.70 -12.74 -4.59
CA PHE A 134 9.66 -12.01 -5.35
C PHE A 134 10.03 -11.93 -6.84
N PRO A 135 9.06 -11.90 -7.77
CA PRO A 135 9.36 -11.90 -9.20
C PRO A 135 10.02 -10.57 -9.63
N LEU A 136 11.08 -10.68 -10.43
CA LEU A 136 11.76 -9.54 -11.06
C LEU A 136 11.17 -9.28 -12.46
N GLN A 137 11.38 -8.06 -12.98
CA GLN A 137 10.89 -7.66 -14.31
C GLN A 137 9.37 -7.85 -14.50
N ALA A 138 8.62 -7.76 -13.39
CA ALA A 138 7.18 -7.77 -13.34
C ALA A 138 6.69 -6.76 -12.30
N TRP A 139 5.47 -6.29 -12.48
CA TRP A 139 4.80 -5.47 -11.45
C TRP A 139 4.41 -6.36 -10.28
N VAL A 140 4.89 -6.00 -9.10
CA VAL A 140 4.60 -6.67 -7.84
C VAL A 140 3.81 -5.74 -6.96
N ASN A 141 2.69 -6.23 -6.43
CA ASN A 141 1.95 -5.53 -5.38
C ASN A 141 2.35 -6.10 -4.02
N LEU A 142 2.93 -5.26 -3.17
CA LEU A 142 3.22 -5.60 -1.79
C LEU A 142 2.24 -4.88 -0.87
N ILE A 143 1.51 -5.66 -0.07
CA ILE A 143 0.62 -5.15 0.97
C ILE A 143 1.10 -5.68 2.31
N ILE A 144 1.27 -4.79 3.28
CA ILE A 144 1.49 -5.15 4.67
C ILE A 144 0.31 -4.67 5.50
N SER A 145 -0.25 -5.57 6.29
CA SER A 145 -1.40 -5.32 7.16
C SER A 145 -0.98 -5.65 8.58
N LEU A 146 -0.91 -4.63 9.44
CA LEU A 146 -0.57 -4.80 10.84
C LEU A 146 -1.86 -4.75 11.66
N TYR A 147 -2.06 -5.76 12.50
CA TYR A 147 -3.15 -5.82 13.48
C TYR A 147 -2.59 -6.15 14.86
N GLY A 148 -2.35 -5.11 15.66
CA GLY A 148 -1.80 -5.20 17.03
C GLY A 148 -0.41 -5.84 17.10
N ARG A 149 -0.37 -7.18 17.16
CA ARG A 149 0.84 -8.01 17.29
C ARG A 149 1.05 -8.96 16.11
N THR A 150 0.27 -8.82 15.05
CA THR A 150 0.35 -9.69 13.87
C THR A 150 0.58 -8.83 12.65
N LEU A 151 1.61 -9.16 11.88
CA LEU A 151 1.91 -8.57 10.58
C LEU A 151 1.59 -9.59 9.49
N ASP A 152 0.55 -9.33 8.72
CA ASP A 152 0.22 -10.10 7.52
C ASP A 152 0.85 -9.43 6.30
N VAL A 153 1.49 -10.23 5.46
CA VAL A 153 2.17 -9.79 4.24
C VAL A 153 1.55 -10.48 3.05
N TYR A 154 1.02 -9.66 2.14
CA TYR A 154 0.43 -10.12 0.90
C TYR A 154 1.33 -9.71 -0.28
N VAL A 155 1.50 -10.64 -1.22
CA VAL A 155 2.13 -10.39 -2.51
C VAL A 155 1.11 -10.74 -3.58
N ASP A 156 0.87 -9.80 -4.50
CA ASP A 156 -0.11 -9.92 -5.58
C ASP A 156 -1.51 -10.33 -5.08
N GLY A 157 -1.93 -9.72 -3.97
CA GLY A 157 -3.23 -9.93 -3.34
C GLY A 157 -3.41 -11.27 -2.61
N LYS A 158 -2.35 -12.09 -2.48
CA LYS A 158 -2.37 -13.38 -1.76
C LYS A 158 -1.55 -13.29 -0.48
N LEU A 159 -2.06 -13.87 0.61
CA LEU A 159 -1.31 -13.94 1.88
C LEU A 159 -0.11 -14.89 1.70
N VAL A 160 1.10 -14.34 1.81
CA VAL A 160 2.35 -15.11 1.68
C VAL A 160 2.95 -15.43 3.04
N ARG A 161 2.81 -14.53 4.01
CA ARG A 161 3.38 -14.72 5.35
C ARG A 161 2.59 -13.98 6.41
N THR A 162 2.46 -14.60 7.57
CA THR A 162 2.00 -13.97 8.82
C THR A 162 3.15 -14.03 9.82
N CYS A 163 3.55 -12.88 10.36
CA CYS A 163 4.62 -12.73 11.33
C CYS A 163 4.04 -12.27 12.67
N VAL A 164 4.30 -13.05 13.73
CA VAL A 164 3.87 -12.73 15.10
C VAL A 164 4.94 -11.86 15.76
N LEU A 165 4.55 -10.68 16.22
CA LEU A 165 5.43 -9.72 16.85
C LEU A 165 5.64 -10.04 18.34
N PRO A 166 6.86 -9.79 18.86
CA PRO A 166 7.19 -10.00 20.28
C PRO A 166 6.52 -8.98 21.21
N GLY A 167 5.96 -7.90 20.66
CA GLY A 167 5.29 -6.82 21.37
C GLY A 167 4.20 -6.18 20.52
N VAL A 168 3.49 -5.20 21.08
CA VAL A 168 2.68 -4.26 20.28
C VAL A 168 3.64 -3.42 19.44
N ALA A 169 3.32 -3.20 18.17
CA ALA A 169 4.16 -2.38 17.31
C ALA A 169 4.19 -0.92 17.77
N MET A 170 5.35 -0.30 17.65
CA MET A 170 5.54 1.14 17.80
C MET A 170 5.12 1.84 16.52
N VAL A 171 4.31 2.90 16.63
CA VAL A 171 3.77 3.63 15.48
C VAL A 171 4.28 5.06 15.48
N GLY A 172 5.09 5.40 14.47
CA GLY A 172 5.61 6.75 14.29
C GLY A 172 4.55 7.65 13.66
N THR A 173 3.78 8.38 14.46
CA THR A 173 2.67 9.20 13.92
C THR A 173 3.12 10.54 13.35
N LYS A 174 4.16 11.17 13.91
CA LYS A 174 4.55 12.54 13.47
C LYS A 174 5.52 12.57 12.29
N THR A 175 6.03 11.42 11.88
CA THR A 175 7.12 11.30 10.92
C THR A 175 6.61 10.95 9.54
N ASN A 176 7.25 11.56 8.55
CA ASN A 176 6.94 11.36 7.14
C ASN A 176 7.32 9.95 6.68
N ILE A 177 6.58 9.44 5.70
CA ILE A 177 6.94 8.21 5.00
C ILE A 177 7.88 8.59 3.86
N LEU A 178 8.99 7.85 3.76
CA LEU A 178 9.95 8.00 2.70
C LEU A 178 9.86 6.79 1.77
N VAL A 179 9.54 7.03 0.51
CA VAL A 179 9.56 6.03 -0.55
C VAL A 179 10.91 6.14 -1.27
N THR A 180 11.55 5.00 -1.50
CA THR A 180 12.83 4.91 -2.23
C THR A 180 13.93 5.89 -1.81
N PRO A 181 14.17 6.11 -0.50
CA PRO A 181 15.25 7.00 -0.06
C PRO A 181 16.63 6.42 -0.40
N ASN A 182 17.65 7.28 -0.34
CA ASN A 182 19.06 6.90 -0.52
C ASN A 182 19.35 6.21 -1.87
N GLY A 183 18.70 6.66 -2.95
CA GLY A 183 18.89 6.12 -4.30
C GLY A 183 18.13 4.83 -4.60
N GLY A 184 17.33 4.30 -3.66
CA GLY A 184 16.36 3.23 -3.89
C GLY A 184 16.88 2.06 -4.74
N PHE A 185 16.14 1.72 -5.80
CA PHE A 185 16.41 0.62 -6.73
C PHE A 185 16.21 1.05 -8.20
N ASN A 186 16.71 0.26 -9.16
CA ASN A 186 16.45 0.52 -10.58
C ASN A 186 15.10 -0.06 -11.01
N GLY A 187 14.16 0.82 -11.35
CA GLY A 187 12.80 0.44 -11.71
C GLY A 187 11.78 1.53 -11.40
N TRP A 188 10.57 1.14 -11.05
CA TRP A 188 9.47 2.08 -10.77
C TRP A 188 8.68 1.70 -9.53
N THR A 189 8.11 2.71 -8.88
CA THR A 189 7.08 2.57 -7.86
C THR A 189 5.78 3.21 -8.36
N SER A 190 4.64 2.73 -7.87
CA SER A 190 3.35 3.34 -8.18
C SER A 190 2.31 3.05 -7.10
N ASN A 191 1.25 3.84 -7.14
CA ASN A 191 0.04 3.71 -6.34
C ASN A 191 0.32 3.31 -4.88
N PHE A 192 1.08 4.17 -4.18
CA PHE A 192 1.26 4.00 -2.75
C PHE A 192 -0.03 4.38 -2.03
N GLU A 193 -0.56 3.47 -1.25
CA GLU A 193 -1.81 3.65 -0.53
C GLU A 193 -1.61 3.31 0.95
N TYR A 194 -2.31 4.05 1.81
CA TYR A 194 -2.31 3.83 3.25
C TYR A 194 -3.75 3.79 3.78
N TRP A 195 -3.98 2.88 4.72
CA TRP A 195 -5.18 2.78 5.53
C TRP A 195 -4.80 2.79 7.01
N ASP A 196 -5.64 3.42 7.82
CA ASP A 196 -5.54 3.55 9.27
C ASP A 196 -6.01 2.31 10.06
N ASP A 197 -6.33 1.22 9.36
CA ASP A 197 -6.74 -0.06 9.94
C ASP A 197 -6.13 -1.25 9.20
N ALA A 198 -6.21 -2.41 9.83
CA ALA A 198 -5.79 -3.67 9.25
C ALA A 198 -6.73 -4.10 8.12
N THR A 199 -6.16 -4.69 7.07
CA THR A 199 -6.89 -5.30 5.96
C THR A 199 -6.93 -6.81 6.06
N ASN A 200 -8.07 -7.39 5.68
CA ASN A 200 -8.27 -8.82 5.55
C ASN A 200 -7.92 -9.33 4.13
N PRO A 201 -7.84 -10.66 3.90
CA PRO A 201 -7.45 -11.19 2.59
C PRO A 201 -8.33 -10.77 1.41
N GLN A 202 -9.64 -10.62 1.63
CA GLN A 202 -10.55 -10.17 0.56
C GLN A 202 -10.30 -8.71 0.20
N GLN A 203 -10.05 -7.85 1.20
CA GLN A 203 -9.68 -6.46 0.99
C GLN A 203 -8.33 -6.35 0.28
N ALA A 204 -7.32 -7.10 0.73
CA ALA A 204 -6.00 -7.14 0.08
C ALA A 204 -6.09 -7.58 -1.38
N TYR A 205 -6.90 -8.59 -1.68
CA TYR A 205 -7.16 -9.02 -3.06
C TYR A 205 -7.90 -7.95 -3.88
N ASN A 206 -8.82 -7.20 -3.28
CA ASN A 206 -9.50 -6.08 -3.94
C ASN A 206 -8.54 -4.91 -4.23
N ILE A 207 -7.63 -4.60 -3.30
CA ILE A 207 -6.55 -3.61 -3.48
C ILE A 207 -5.65 -4.05 -4.64
N TYR A 208 -5.19 -5.29 -4.66
CA TYR A 208 -4.44 -5.82 -5.80
C TYR A 208 -5.20 -5.70 -7.13
N LYS A 209 -6.50 -6.01 -7.13
CA LYS A 209 -7.32 -5.89 -8.35
C LYS A 209 -7.59 -4.46 -8.81
N SER A 210 -7.39 -3.44 -7.97
CA SER A 210 -7.47 -2.03 -8.41
C SER A 210 -6.31 -1.69 -9.37
N GLY A 211 -5.18 -2.38 -9.23
CA GLY A 211 -4.01 -2.27 -10.09
C GLY A 211 -3.05 -1.15 -9.71
N TYR A 212 -1.96 -1.05 -10.47
CA TYR A 212 -0.91 -0.04 -10.27
C TYR A 212 -1.30 1.37 -10.79
N GLY A 213 -2.47 1.53 -11.41
CA GLY A 213 -2.86 2.75 -12.13
C GLY A 213 -3.33 3.94 -11.29
N GLY A 214 -3.39 3.82 -9.95
CA GLY A 214 -3.57 4.93 -8.99
C GLY A 214 -4.78 5.85 -9.15
N SER A 215 -5.70 5.56 -10.08
CA SER A 215 -6.87 6.39 -10.36
C SER A 215 -8.13 5.58 -10.16
N ALA A 216 -9.09 6.11 -9.39
CA ALA A 216 -10.43 5.54 -9.24
C ALA A 216 -11.07 5.24 -10.61
N VAL A 217 -10.82 6.07 -11.62
CA VAL A 217 -11.27 5.84 -13.01
C VAL A 217 -10.59 4.62 -13.64
N GLY A 218 -9.27 4.50 -13.53
CA GLY A 218 -8.52 3.33 -14.03
C GLY A 218 -8.89 2.01 -13.32
N SER A 219 -9.23 2.08 -12.02
CA SER A 219 -9.69 0.91 -11.26
C SER A 219 -11.07 0.40 -11.70
N ILE A 220 -11.95 1.31 -12.16
CA ILE A 220 -13.26 0.96 -12.72
C ILE A 220 -13.10 0.36 -14.12
N PHE A 221 -12.25 0.94 -14.98
CA PHE A 221 -11.94 0.39 -16.31
C PHE A 221 -11.20 -0.96 -16.26
N ASN A 222 -10.35 -1.20 -15.26
CA ASN A 222 -9.71 -2.51 -15.06
C ASN A 222 -10.69 -3.57 -14.53
N LYS A 223 -11.70 -3.17 -13.73
CA LYS A 223 -12.68 -4.09 -13.12
C LYS A 223 -13.88 -4.39 -14.03
N TYR A 224 -14.28 -3.44 -14.88
CA TYR A 224 -15.42 -3.56 -15.78
C TYR A 224 -14.97 -3.30 -17.22
N ARG A 225 -15.07 -4.33 -18.07
CA ARG A 225 -14.89 -4.18 -19.52
C ARG A 225 -16.18 -3.62 -20.12
N LEU A 226 -16.09 -2.52 -20.84
CA LEU A 226 -17.22 -1.95 -21.57
C LEU A 226 -17.20 -2.55 -22.98
N LYS A 227 -18.08 -3.52 -23.24
CA LYS A 227 -18.33 -4.02 -24.59
C LYS A 227 -19.44 -3.19 -25.22
N VAL A 228 -19.09 -2.36 -26.21
CA VAL A 228 -20.08 -1.68 -27.05
C VAL A 228 -20.32 -2.55 -28.27
N SER A 229 -21.54 -3.07 -28.41
CA SER A 229 -21.97 -3.87 -29.56
C SER A 229 -22.98 -3.11 -30.41
N PHE A 230 -22.69 -2.94 -31.70
CA PHE A 230 -23.66 -2.50 -32.68
C PHE A 230 -24.49 -3.70 -33.13
N MET A 231 -25.81 -3.62 -32.96
CA MET A 231 -26.75 -4.69 -33.33
C MET A 231 -27.73 -4.20 -34.40
N GLU A 232 -27.98 -5.05 -35.39
CA GLU A 232 -29.04 -4.88 -36.40
C GLU A 232 -29.90 -6.15 -36.37
N ASP A 233 -31.22 -6.00 -36.28
CA ASP A 233 -32.17 -7.12 -36.15
C ASP A 233 -31.83 -8.12 -35.03
N ASN A 234 -31.38 -7.63 -33.87
CA ASN A 234 -30.92 -8.45 -32.74
C ASN A 234 -29.71 -9.36 -33.04
N GLN A 235 -28.97 -9.13 -34.13
CA GLN A 235 -27.72 -9.79 -34.46
C GLN A 235 -26.55 -8.82 -34.26
N GLU A 236 -25.50 -9.24 -33.55
CA GLU A 236 -24.30 -8.46 -33.28
C GLU A 236 -23.49 -8.30 -34.59
N GLN A 237 -23.38 -7.09 -35.12
CA GLN A 237 -22.69 -6.78 -36.37
C GLN A 237 -21.23 -6.37 -36.14
N SER A 238 -20.95 -5.72 -35.01
CA SER A 238 -19.61 -5.30 -34.63
C SER A 238 -19.57 -5.03 -33.13
N SER A 239 -18.45 -5.34 -32.48
CA SER A 239 -18.21 -4.93 -31.10
C SER A 239 -16.81 -4.41 -30.89
N PHE A 240 -16.71 -3.48 -29.94
CA PHE A 240 -15.46 -2.94 -29.45
C PHE A 240 -15.44 -3.06 -27.93
N GLU A 241 -14.34 -3.57 -27.39
CA GLU A 241 -14.14 -3.78 -25.96
C GLU A 241 -13.09 -2.80 -25.44
N ILE A 242 -13.39 -2.16 -24.31
CA ILE A 242 -12.50 -1.25 -23.57
C ILE A 242 -12.40 -1.75 -22.12
#